data_AF-A0A6I5NM47-F1
#
_entry.id   AF-A0A6I5NM47-F1
#
_cell.length_a   1.000
_cell.length_b   1.000
_cell.length_c   1.000
_cell.angle_alpha   90.00
_cell.angle_beta   90.00
_cell.angle_gamma   90.00
#
_symmetry.space_group_name_H-M   'P 1'
#
loop_
_entity.id
_entity.type
_entity.pdbx_description
1 polymer ?
#
loop_
_entity_poly.entity_id
_entity_poly.type
_entity_poly.pdbx_seq_one_letter_code
_entity_poly.pdbx_strand_id
1 'polypeptide(L)'
;MNVLIDLREVGLELDQAELEERSLLLADELRSGNLAESTRLARQAELPDGAKSGALAFIGGVLMAEVSRENLKQAIDFLGHRFYGKTLTLEYKADGLECAIEYRNQADIEQALATVERLETIRIRVKD
;
A
#
# COMPACT_ATOMS: atom_id res chain seq x y z
N MET A 1 -3.61 1.67 -11.69
CA MET A 1 -3.22 0.36 -11.13
C MET A 1 -3.62 0.32 -9.67
N ASN A 2 -3.93 -0.85 -9.12
CA ASN A 2 -4.36 -0.94 -7.71
C ASN A 2 -3.17 -1.16 -6.78
N VAL A 3 -3.07 -0.30 -5.76
CA VAL A 3 -2.07 -0.36 -4.70
C VAL A 3 -2.81 -0.49 -3.36
N LEU A 4 -2.61 -1.61 -2.69
CA LEU A 4 -3.04 -1.80 -1.31
C LEU A 4 -1.95 -1.25 -0.38
N ILE A 5 -2.29 -0.35 0.53
CA ILE A 5 -1.36 0.16 1.54
C ILE A 5 -1.83 -0.34 2.90
N ASP A 6 -0.99 -1.10 3.59
CA ASP A 6 -1.29 -1.75 4.87
C ASP A 6 -0.48 -1.13 6.01
N LEU A 7 -1.19 -0.44 6.90
CA LEU A 7 -0.67 0.28 8.06
C LEU A 7 -0.90 -0.47 9.37
N ARG A 8 -1.52 -1.65 9.35
CA ARG A 8 -1.88 -2.38 10.58
C ARG A 8 -0.68 -2.82 11.39
N GLU A 9 0.49 -2.91 10.76
CA GLU A 9 1.77 -3.20 11.41
C GLU A 9 2.56 -1.93 11.76
N VAL A 10 2.01 -0.73 11.49
CA VAL A 10 2.59 0.57 11.91
C VAL A 10 1.96 1.01 13.22
N GLY A 11 2.76 1.06 14.28
CA GLY A 11 2.26 1.46 15.58
C GLY A 11 1.26 0.44 16.08
N LEU A 12 1.77 -0.74 16.45
CA LEU A 12 1.02 -1.88 17.00
C LEU A 12 0.13 -1.54 18.22
N GLU A 13 0.23 -0.31 18.73
CA GLU A 13 -0.54 0.22 19.85
C GLU A 13 -1.85 0.91 19.45
N LEU A 14 -2.10 1.16 18.16
CA LEU A 14 -3.30 1.85 17.68
C LEU A 14 -4.54 0.94 17.67
N ASP A 15 -5.67 1.48 18.10
CA ASP A 15 -6.97 0.81 17.99
C ASP A 15 -7.56 0.91 16.57
N GLN A 16 -8.72 0.28 16.37
CA GLN A 16 -9.37 0.23 15.05
C GLN A 16 -9.82 1.61 14.55
N ALA A 17 -10.30 2.48 15.44
CA ALA A 17 -10.77 3.82 15.08
C ALA A 17 -9.58 4.72 14.73
N GLU A 18 -8.49 4.63 15.49
CA GLU A 18 -7.24 5.35 15.23
C GLU A 18 -6.60 4.90 13.91
N LEU A 19 -6.60 3.60 13.62
CA LEU A 19 -6.12 3.06 12.34
C LEU A 19 -6.99 3.53 11.16
N GLU A 20 -8.30 3.62 11.34
CA GLU A 20 -9.21 4.15 10.32
C GLU A 20 -8.96 5.65 10.07
N GLU A 21 -8.90 6.48 11.12
CA GLU A 21 -8.59 7.90 11.01
C GLU A 21 -7.25 8.12 10.30
N ARG A 22 -6.21 7.40 10.72
CA ARG A 22 -4.88 7.49 10.09
C ARG A 22 -4.90 7.09 8.63
N SER A 23 -5.69 6.07 8.28
CA SER A 23 -5.87 5.65 6.89
C SER A 23 -6.58 6.73 6.07
N LEU A 24 -7.63 7.34 6.61
CA LEU A 24 -8.37 8.41 5.93
C LEU A 24 -7.50 9.66 5.72
N LEU A 25 -6.66 10.02 6.70
CA LEU A 25 -5.67 11.09 6.57
C LEU A 25 -4.66 10.78 5.45
N LEU A 26 -4.07 9.58 5.45
CA LEU A 26 -3.13 9.17 4.39
C LEU A 26 -3.81 9.17 3.01
N ALA A 27 -5.06 8.72 2.92
CA ALA A 27 -5.83 8.76 1.68
C ALA A 27 -6.01 10.20 1.16
N ASP A 28 -6.22 11.17 2.05
CA ASP A 28 -6.29 12.58 1.68
C ASP A 28 -4.93 13.14 1.23
N GLU A 29 -3.86 12.82 1.95
CA GLU A 29 -2.48 13.22 1.58
C GLU A 29 -2.12 12.71 0.17
N LEU A 30 -2.45 11.45 -0.15
CA LEU A 30 -2.19 10.85 -1.47
C LEU A 30 -2.97 11.56 -2.59
N ARG A 31 -4.24 11.94 -2.36
CA ARG A 31 -5.03 12.68 -3.36
C ARG A 31 -4.55 14.11 -3.52
N SER A 32 -4.34 14.81 -2.40
CA SER A 32 -3.89 16.20 -2.38
C SER A 32 -2.50 16.37 -2.99
N GLY A 33 -1.65 15.35 -2.88
CA GLY A 33 -0.35 15.28 -3.55
C GLY A 33 -0.41 14.86 -5.03
N ASN A 34 -1.59 14.62 -5.61
CA ASN A 34 -1.78 14.02 -6.94
C ASN A 34 -1.03 12.68 -7.13
N LEU A 35 -0.81 11.93 -6.04
CA LEU A 35 -0.10 10.65 -6.05
C LEU A 35 -1.03 9.49 -6.40
N ALA A 36 -2.33 9.63 -6.12
CA ALA A 36 -3.36 8.67 -6.44
C ALA A 36 -4.55 9.33 -7.14
N GLU A 37 -5.09 8.67 -8.16
CA GLU A 37 -6.30 9.10 -8.89
C GLU A 37 -7.54 8.90 -8.03
N SER A 38 -7.57 7.82 -7.26
CA SER A 38 -8.61 7.55 -6.28
C SER A 38 -8.05 6.81 -5.07
N THR A 39 -8.71 6.95 -3.93
CA THR A 39 -8.33 6.27 -2.69
C THR A 39 -9.57 5.96 -1.87
N ARG A 40 -9.58 4.82 -1.19
CA ARG A 40 -10.61 4.45 -0.22
C ARG A 40 -10.08 3.42 0.77
N LEU A 41 -10.82 3.16 1.84
CA LEU A 41 -10.57 1.98 2.67
C LEU A 41 -10.73 0.70 1.82
N ALA A 42 -9.83 -0.25 2.05
CA ALA A 42 -9.91 -1.57 1.44
C ALA A 42 -11.02 -2.39 2.09
N ARG A 43 -11.70 -3.21 1.28
CA ARG A 43 -12.66 -4.21 1.77
C ARG A 43 -11.91 -5.48 2.14
N GLN A 44 -12.46 -6.25 3.06
CA GLN A 44 -11.84 -7.51 3.48
C GLN A 44 -11.60 -8.51 2.35
N ALA A 45 -12.50 -8.55 1.36
CA ALA A 45 -12.37 -9.43 0.20
C ALA A 45 -11.20 -9.06 -0.74
N GLU A 46 -10.58 -7.89 -0.55
CA GLU A 46 -9.47 -7.40 -1.38
C GLU A 46 -8.11 -7.75 -0.78
N LEU A 47 -8.06 -8.21 0.48
CA LEU A 47 -6.82 -8.70 1.08
C LEU A 47 -6.47 -10.08 0.51
N PRO A 48 -5.17 -10.36 0.26
CA PRO A 48 -4.71 -11.68 -0.19
C PRO A 48 -5.14 -12.82 0.76
N ASP A 49 -5.17 -12.53 2.07
CA ASP A 49 -5.47 -13.47 3.15
C ASP A 49 -6.95 -13.39 3.63
N GLY A 50 -7.79 -12.60 2.95
CA GLY A 50 -9.14 -12.28 3.38
C GLY A 50 -10.11 -13.47 3.28
N ALA A 51 -10.67 -13.90 4.42
CA ALA A 51 -11.78 -14.85 4.43
C ALA A 51 -13.06 -14.21 3.83
N LYS A 52 -13.79 -14.97 3.00
CA LYS A 52 -14.98 -14.54 2.24
C LYS A 52 -16.18 -14.05 3.08
N SER A 53 -16.13 -14.18 4.40
CA SER A 53 -17.32 -14.05 5.26
C SER A 53 -17.73 -12.61 5.60
N GLY A 54 -16.95 -11.59 5.21
CA GLY A 54 -17.23 -10.17 5.50
C GLY A 54 -17.10 -9.26 4.27
N ALA A 55 -17.59 -9.68 3.11
CA ALA A 55 -17.34 -9.05 1.79
C ALA A 55 -17.68 -7.53 1.66
N LEU A 56 -18.38 -6.95 2.63
CA LEU A 56 -18.77 -5.53 2.66
C LEU A 56 -18.11 -4.71 3.77
N ALA A 57 -17.37 -5.32 4.70
CA ALA A 57 -16.71 -4.59 5.77
C ALA A 57 -15.39 -3.97 5.29
N PHE A 58 -15.22 -2.67 5.57
CA PHE A 58 -13.96 -1.98 5.40
C PHE A 58 -12.98 -2.38 6.50
N ILE A 59 -11.68 -2.31 6.20
CA ILE A 59 -10.62 -2.61 7.16
C ILE A 59 -9.91 -1.31 7.52
N GLY A 60 -10.06 -0.89 8.77
CA GLY A 60 -9.24 0.17 9.35
C GLY A 60 -7.76 -0.20 9.25
N GLY A 61 -6.92 0.75 8.82
CA GLY A 61 -5.50 0.50 8.61
C GLY A 61 -5.13 -0.04 7.23
N VAL A 62 -6.09 -0.26 6.31
CA VAL A 62 -5.78 -0.69 4.94
C VAL A 62 -6.47 0.19 3.91
N LEU A 63 -5.69 0.75 2.99
CA LEU A 63 -6.17 1.57 1.88
C LEU A 63 -6.05 0.83 0.56
N MET A 64 -7.03 1.06 -0.31
CA MET A 64 -6.92 0.83 -1.75
C MET A 64 -6.72 2.17 -2.43
N ALA A 65 -5.62 2.32 -3.15
CA ALA A 65 -5.30 3.49 -3.96
C ALA A 65 -5.18 3.09 -5.44
N GLU A 66 -5.78 3.87 -6.33
CA GLU A 66 -5.55 3.79 -7.76
C GLU A 66 -4.43 4.74 -8.13
N VAL A 67 -3.31 4.18 -8.59
CA VAL A 67 -2.08 4.92 -8.89
C VAL A 67 -1.69 4.68 -10.34
N SER A 68 -1.31 5.75 -11.05
CA SER A 68 -0.78 5.65 -12.41
C SER A 68 0.64 5.05 -12.38
N ARG A 69 1.12 4.49 -13.50
CA ARG A 69 2.50 4.00 -13.58
C ARG A 69 3.54 5.10 -13.32
N GLU A 70 3.24 6.31 -13.73
CA GLU A 70 4.09 7.49 -13.56
C GLU A 70 4.17 7.96 -12.10
N ASN A 71 3.07 7.79 -11.35
CA ASN A 71 2.98 8.23 -9.96
C ASN A 71 3.40 7.17 -8.95
N LEU A 72 3.52 5.89 -9.35
CA LEU A 72 3.86 4.80 -8.42
C LEU A 72 5.15 5.08 -7.65
N LYS A 73 6.20 5.49 -8.35
CA LYS A 73 7.49 5.82 -7.73
C LYS A 73 7.35 6.95 -6.70
N GLN A 74 6.65 8.02 -7.08
CA GLN A 74 6.41 9.17 -6.21
C GLN A 74 5.56 8.80 -4.98
N ALA A 75 4.56 7.94 -5.16
CA ALA A 75 3.74 7.44 -4.07
C ALA A 75 4.56 6.60 -3.07
N ILE A 76 5.46 5.74 -3.56
CA ILE A 76 6.34 4.95 -2.69
C ILE A 76 7.34 5.85 -1.95
N ASP A 77 7.98 6.80 -2.63
CA ASP A 77 8.91 7.74 -2.01
C ASP A 77 8.21 8.60 -0.94
N PHE A 78 6.98 9.05 -1.23
CA PHE A 78 6.14 9.75 -0.27
C PHE A 78 5.88 8.90 0.98
N LEU A 79 5.51 7.62 0.82
CA LEU A 79 5.32 6.72 1.95
C LEU A 79 6.63 6.50 2.72
N GLY A 80 7.76 6.37 2.03
CA GLY A 80 9.08 6.24 2.65
C GLY A 80 9.45 7.43 3.53
N HIS A 81 9.19 8.66 3.07
CA HIS A 81 9.38 9.86 3.87
C HIS A 81 8.37 9.96 5.02
N ARG A 82 7.09 9.67 4.74
CA ARG A 82 5.99 9.78 5.71
C ARG A 82 6.15 8.82 6.91
N PHE A 83 6.73 7.66 6.65
CA PHE A 83 7.01 6.61 7.63
C PHE A 83 8.52 6.43 7.84
N TYR A 84 9.28 7.52 7.83
CA TYR A 84 10.72 7.47 8.07
C TYR A 84 11.06 6.70 9.36
N GLY A 85 12.07 5.83 9.28
CA GLY A 85 12.46 4.93 10.38
C GLY A 85 11.63 3.65 10.49
N LYS A 86 10.68 3.43 9.57
CA LYS A 86 9.89 2.20 9.43
C LYS A 86 10.34 1.39 8.22
N THR A 87 10.06 0.10 8.23
CA THR A 87 10.34 -0.78 7.09
C THR A 87 9.14 -0.81 6.16
N LEU A 88 9.32 -0.39 4.90
CA LEU A 88 8.30 -0.56 3.86
C LEU A 88 8.60 -1.83 3.07
N THR A 89 7.64 -2.75 2.95
CA THR A 89 7.75 -3.97 2.15
C THR A 89 6.78 -3.90 0.99
N LEU A 90 7.28 -4.03 -0.24
CA LEU A 90 6.50 -4.09 -1.46
C LEU A 90 6.28 -5.54 -1.86
N GLU A 91 5.03 -5.96 -1.91
CA GLU A 91 4.60 -7.29 -2.29
C GLU A 91 3.81 -7.20 -3.59
N TYR A 92 4.17 -8.02 -4.56
CA TYR A 92 3.52 -8.02 -5.86
C TYR A 92 3.63 -9.39 -6.52
N LYS A 93 2.80 -9.62 -7.54
CA LYS A 93 2.90 -10.80 -8.40
C LYS A 93 3.56 -10.42 -9.72
N ALA A 94 4.58 -11.16 -10.11
CA ALA A 94 5.25 -11.06 -11.40
C ALA A 94 5.40 -12.46 -11.99
N ASP A 95 4.94 -12.66 -13.23
CA ASP A 95 5.01 -13.96 -13.92
C ASP A 95 4.44 -15.14 -13.12
N GLY A 96 3.41 -14.88 -12.32
CA GLY A 96 2.77 -15.87 -11.45
C GLY A 96 3.53 -16.18 -10.14
N LEU A 97 4.66 -15.53 -9.90
CA LEU A 97 5.45 -15.63 -8.67
C LEU A 97 5.14 -14.47 -7.73
N GLU A 98 5.03 -14.78 -6.44
CA GLU A 98 4.93 -13.77 -5.38
C GLU A 98 6.33 -13.24 -5.06
N CYS A 99 6.51 -11.93 -5.21
CA CYS A 99 7.75 -11.22 -4.92
C CYS A 99 7.51 -10.28 -3.73
N ALA A 100 8.52 -10.17 -2.86
CA ALA A 100 8.53 -9.23 -1.75
C ALA A 100 9.89 -8.53 -1.69
N ILE A 101 9.88 -7.20 -1.62
CA ILE A 101 11.09 -6.38 -1.59
C ILE A 101 10.97 -5.38 -0.45
N GLU A 102 11.97 -5.37 0.44
CA GLU A 102 12.10 -4.32 1.44
C GLU A 102 12.63 -3.05 0.76
N TYR A 103 11.92 -1.94 0.95
CA TYR A 103 12.39 -0.63 0.55
C TYR A 103 13.57 -0.23 1.43
N ARG A 104 14.78 -0.45 0.91
CA ARG A 104 16.03 0.00 1.51
C ARG A 104 16.57 1.23 0.79
N ASN A 105 16.34 1.31 -0.52
CA ASN A 105 16.67 2.44 -1.37
C ASN A 105 15.77 2.46 -2.62
N GLN A 106 15.77 3.58 -3.33
CA GLN A 106 14.96 3.81 -4.52
C GLN A 106 15.36 2.93 -5.72
N ALA A 107 16.64 2.53 -5.83
CA ALA A 107 17.14 1.73 -6.94
C ALA A 107 16.61 0.29 -6.93
N ASP A 108 16.46 -0.31 -5.74
CA ASP A 108 15.90 -1.66 -5.58
C ASP A 108 14.46 -1.72 -6.10
N ILE A 109 13.69 -0.65 -5.91
CA ILE A 109 12.32 -0.53 -6.42
C ILE A 109 12.28 -0.30 -7.92
N GLU A 110 13.11 0.58 -8.45
CA GLU A 110 13.16 0.81 -9.90
C GLU A 110 13.48 -0.47 -10.66
N GLN A 111 14.46 -1.24 -10.17
CA GLN A 111 14.82 -2.52 -10.76
C GLN A 111 13.65 -3.52 -10.67
N ALA A 112 12.98 -3.59 -9.53
CA ALA A 112 11.81 -4.43 -9.35
C ALA A 112 10.68 -4.06 -10.32
N LEU A 113 10.33 -2.78 -10.41
CA LEU A 113 9.23 -2.29 -11.25
C LEU A 113 9.56 -2.36 -12.74
N ALA A 114 10.82 -2.17 -13.13
CA ALA A 114 11.25 -2.25 -14.53
C ALA A 114 11.14 -3.67 -15.10
N THR A 115 11.25 -4.68 -14.25
CA THR A 115 11.22 -6.09 -14.69
C THR A 115 9.79 -6.63 -14.81
N VAL A 116 8.77 -5.88 -14.36
CA VAL A 116 7.38 -6.37 -14.33
C VAL A 116 6.54 -5.69 -15.41
N GLU A 117 6.30 -6.43 -16.50
CA GLU A 117 5.44 -5.96 -17.60
C GLU A 117 3.97 -5.80 -17.16
N ARG A 118 3.49 -6.64 -16.23
CA ARG A 118 2.12 -6.64 -15.71
C ARG A 118 2.07 -6.70 -14.18
N LEU A 119 2.00 -5.54 -13.54
CA LEU A 119 1.61 -5.42 -12.13
C LEU A 119 0.08 -5.30 -12.07
N GLU A 120 -0.61 -6.35 -11.63
CA GLU A 120 -2.08 -6.31 -11.48
C GLU A 120 -2.47 -5.62 -10.15
N THR A 121 -1.82 -6.00 -9.05
CA THR A 121 -1.99 -5.38 -7.72
C THR A 121 -0.65 -5.38 -6.97
N ILE A 122 -0.32 -4.26 -6.34
CA ILE A 122 0.83 -4.13 -5.43
C ILE A 122 0.29 -3.96 -4.02
N ARG A 123 0.89 -4.62 -3.02
CA ARG A 123 0.65 -4.37 -1.60
C ARG A 123 1.90 -3.77 -0.97
N ILE A 124 1.76 -2.62 -0.36
CA ILE A 124 2.82 -1.95 0.41
C ILE A 124 2.48 -2.13 1.88
N ARG A 125 3.28 -2.91 2.60
CA ARG A 125 3.17 -3.06 4.05
C ARG A 125 4.17 -2.13 4.73
N VAL A 126 3.72 -1.38 5.72
CA VAL A 126 4.59 -0.55 6.53
C VAL A 126 4.69 -1.19 7.92
N LYS A 127 5.91 -1.41 8.41
CA LYS A 127 6.19 -2.16 9.65
C LYS A 127 7.12 -1.38 10.57
N ASP A 128 6.95 -1.59 11.87
CA ASP A 128 7.74 -0.93 12.92
C ASP A 128 9.26 -1.15 12.85
#